data_AF-A0A963SQD5-F1
#
_entry.id   AF-A0A963SQD5-F1
#
_cell.length_a   1.000
_cell.length_b   1.000
_cell.length_c   1.000
_cell.angle_alpha   90.00
_cell.angle_beta   90.00
_cell.angle_gamma   90.00
#
_symmetry.space_group_name_H-M   'P 1'
#
loop_
_entity.id
_entity.type
_entity.pdbx_description
1 polymer ?
#
loop_
_entity_poly.entity_id
_entity_poly.type
_entity_poly.pdbx_seq_one_letter_code
_entity_poly.pdbx_strand_id
1 'polypeptide(L)'
;MKGWFATMIGMAAFALTTPAFAATASEEADAPQASDLRQFTCPLGGARFEHDVGYEAFPLVTLPDGSWIGDHLINVQIPVCPDNGLVILPDLAKMQEEQDNRMAYRSYTPGEIARLPALVADPEYQALAADGAYAQAYWLASKLERPAAERFFLLQRATWGTSDPSVRRRTVERLANDGMAVIEAMEGSEMRRRFTAIYVVNALRELGRFEDAAALLDQIEASGPPVPGQSDPESMFAPEEAAGPLRLAIAQRDDGRFAAATLPRRMLDSICSGKLARIYGPTNDATRAACQIRYDAEEKDADDFEEAMRLQHEEPEALDAQCAATPEDKRSGALAKACEFAQEDRDRIAGNAMARDGAKLASDCAATPESKRSGALRVACISLDIATQTALGKQLADDPAAYAIFCPGARDMDLPDRSDLANRGCQNAGFILKDREEAALVADPDRLDVYCQTKSPEGLTASRDDIDYEVLLRACSTLEFKRKDADIDRLVADPALFDKRCGKFGKTNSSGNEVYDVTEEQDHCRWAWRKREDVRAIAAAEARGLRCFKDGPYDPERPRCFTPAEYDAELAEQAAFYEAEEERDGMSKFRDGSSLVQAAHVRAAAIIAEGKRSGAYPGPEAD
;
A
#
# COMPACT_ATOMS: atom_id res chain seq x y z
N MET A 1 13.78 -43.22 -35.42
CA MET A 1 12.36 -43.60 -35.56
C MET A 1 11.57 -42.31 -35.28
N LYS A 2 11.22 -41.44 -36.23
CA LYS A 2 10.21 -41.49 -37.33
C LYS A 2 8.82 -41.99 -36.91
N GLY A 3 7.84 -41.07 -36.95
CA GLY A 3 6.37 -41.27 -36.87
C GLY A 3 5.73 -40.15 -36.01
N TRP A 4 5.33 -38.98 -36.49
CA TRP A 4 4.20 -38.60 -37.38
C TRP A 4 2.81 -39.05 -36.89
N PHE A 5 2.05 -38.10 -36.32
CA PHE A 5 0.63 -37.90 -36.57
C PHE A 5 0.31 -36.39 -36.51
N ALA A 6 0.04 -35.82 -37.68
CA ALA A 6 -0.75 -34.60 -37.83
C ALA A 6 -2.23 -35.01 -37.86
N THR A 7 -3.17 -34.19 -37.36
CA THR A 7 -4.52 -33.98 -37.94
C THR A 7 -5.28 -32.83 -37.23
N MET A 8 -5.66 -31.85 -38.06
CA MET A 8 -6.82 -30.94 -38.06
C MET A 8 -7.05 -29.85 -37.00
N ILE A 9 -6.78 -28.65 -37.48
CA ILE A 9 -7.61 -27.44 -37.47
C ILE A 9 -9.12 -27.73 -37.35
N GLY A 10 -9.73 -27.17 -36.31
CA GLY A 10 -11.16 -26.88 -36.23
C GLY A 10 -11.36 -25.46 -35.70
N MET A 11 -11.39 -24.48 -36.61
CA MET A 11 -11.86 -23.12 -36.30
C MET A 11 -13.36 -23.17 -35.99
N ALA A 12 -13.72 -23.10 -34.71
CA ALA A 12 -15.07 -22.74 -34.30
C ALA A 12 -15.11 -21.22 -34.07
N ALA A 13 -15.63 -20.50 -35.06
CA ALA A 13 -16.03 -19.11 -34.91
C ALA A 13 -17.23 -19.04 -33.96
N PHE A 14 -16.98 -18.77 -32.68
CA PHE A 14 -18.01 -18.35 -31.74
C PHE A 14 -18.36 -16.89 -32.03
N ALA A 15 -19.46 -16.70 -32.75
CA ALA A 15 -20.16 -15.44 -32.77
C ALA A 15 -20.71 -15.18 -31.35
N LEU A 16 -19.98 -14.36 -30.59
CA LEU A 16 -20.45 -13.75 -29.35
C LEU A 16 -21.61 -12.80 -29.68
N THR A 17 -22.82 -13.32 -29.79
CA THR A 17 -24.02 -12.51 -29.57
C THR A 17 -24.10 -12.23 -28.08
N THR A 18 -23.52 -11.12 -27.64
CA THR A 18 -23.75 -10.55 -26.31
C THR A 18 -25.23 -10.24 -26.18
N PRO A 19 -25.98 -10.90 -25.28
CA PRO A 19 -27.28 -10.40 -24.88
C PRO A 19 -27.05 -9.02 -24.24
N ALA A 20 -27.71 -8.01 -24.79
CA ALA A 20 -27.79 -6.69 -24.20
C ALA A 20 -28.55 -6.82 -22.87
N PHE A 21 -27.82 -7.10 -21.80
CA PHE A 21 -28.27 -6.83 -20.45
C PHE A 21 -28.35 -5.31 -20.33
N ALA A 22 -29.57 -4.79 -20.43
CA ALA A 22 -29.90 -3.50 -19.87
C ALA A 22 -29.76 -3.65 -18.35
N ALA A 23 -28.52 -3.53 -17.87
CA ALA A 23 -28.28 -3.20 -16.48
C ALA A 23 -28.99 -1.86 -16.26
N THR A 24 -30.06 -1.87 -15.48
CA THR A 24 -30.42 -0.70 -14.69
C THR A 24 -29.32 -0.55 -13.66
N ALA A 25 -28.14 -0.10 -14.10
CA ALA A 25 -27.23 0.61 -13.23
C ALA A 25 -28.10 1.69 -12.59
N SER A 26 -28.31 1.58 -11.28
CA SER A 26 -28.74 2.74 -10.53
C SER A 26 -27.61 3.73 -10.75
N GLU A 27 -27.84 4.63 -11.69
CA GLU A 27 -27.09 5.84 -11.93
C GLU A 27 -27.29 6.65 -10.63
N GLU A 28 -26.60 6.25 -9.55
CA GLU A 28 -26.05 7.23 -8.63
C GLU A 28 -25.11 8.06 -9.50
N ALA A 29 -25.73 8.99 -10.24
CA ALA A 29 -25.06 10.04 -10.93
C ALA A 29 -24.14 10.65 -9.88
N ASP A 30 -22.84 10.47 -10.10
CA ASP A 30 -21.77 11.19 -9.42
C ASP A 30 -22.30 12.58 -9.12
N ALA A 31 -22.69 12.82 -7.85
CA ALA A 31 -23.09 14.15 -7.45
C ALA A 31 -21.87 15.01 -7.80
N PRO A 32 -21.99 16.02 -8.69
CA PRO A 32 -20.85 16.77 -9.16
C PRO A 32 -20.05 17.18 -7.94
N GLN A 33 -18.78 16.75 -7.88
CA GLN A 33 -17.94 17.00 -6.71
C GLN A 33 -18.10 18.45 -6.32
N ALA A 34 -18.51 18.69 -5.08
CA ALA A 34 -18.87 20.01 -4.62
C ALA A 34 -17.66 20.95 -4.81
N SER A 35 -17.77 21.85 -5.79
CA SER A 35 -16.81 22.93 -6.01
C SER A 35 -16.49 23.62 -4.66
N ASP A 36 -15.20 23.81 -4.32
CA ASP A 36 -14.79 24.53 -3.11
C ASP A 36 -14.83 26.03 -3.37
N LEU A 37 -16.05 26.53 -3.61
CA LEU A 37 -16.35 27.93 -3.83
C LEU A 37 -16.18 28.70 -2.51
N ARG A 38 -15.26 29.66 -2.52
CA ARG A 38 -14.99 30.51 -1.35
C ARG A 38 -15.13 31.98 -1.70
N GLN A 39 -15.47 32.79 -0.69
CA GLN A 39 -15.55 34.24 -0.80
C GLN A 39 -14.22 34.89 -0.41
N PHE A 40 -13.73 35.77 -1.26
CA PHE A 40 -12.51 36.53 -1.07
C PHE A 40 -12.79 38.03 -1.11
N THR A 41 -11.90 38.80 -0.49
CA THR A 41 -11.90 40.27 -0.58
C THR A 41 -10.56 40.73 -1.12
N CYS A 42 -10.58 41.52 -2.18
CA CYS A 42 -9.38 42.08 -2.76
C CYS A 42 -8.67 43.04 -1.81
N PRO A 43 -7.40 42.77 -1.46
CA PRO A 43 -6.63 43.64 -0.56
C PRO A 43 -6.52 45.08 -1.10
N LEU A 44 -6.45 45.20 -2.42
CA LEU A 44 -6.53 46.47 -3.13
C LEU A 44 -7.98 46.71 -3.58
N GLY A 45 -8.59 47.79 -3.09
CA GLY A 45 -9.94 48.23 -3.49
C GLY A 45 -11.10 47.60 -2.73
N GLY A 46 -10.91 46.47 -2.04
CA GLY A 46 -11.93 45.86 -1.19
C GLY A 46 -13.07 45.17 -1.93
N ALA A 47 -12.95 44.95 -3.24
CA ALA A 47 -13.93 44.21 -4.04
C ALA A 47 -14.07 42.77 -3.51
N ARG A 48 -15.30 42.29 -3.38
CA ARG A 48 -15.58 40.91 -2.98
C ARG A 48 -15.83 40.06 -4.23
N PHE A 49 -15.32 38.84 -4.23
CA PHE A 49 -15.54 37.90 -5.33
C PHE A 49 -15.60 36.46 -4.81
N GLU A 50 -16.20 35.59 -5.61
CA GLU A 50 -16.22 34.15 -5.37
C GLU A 50 -15.21 33.48 -6.30
N HIS A 51 -14.52 32.47 -5.79
CA HIS A 51 -13.50 31.75 -6.54
C HIS A 51 -13.51 30.28 -6.09
N ASP A 52 -13.46 29.37 -7.06
CA ASP A 52 -13.33 27.94 -6.80
C ASP A 52 -11.86 27.59 -6.59
N VAL A 53 -11.53 27.12 -5.39
CA VAL A 53 -10.15 26.73 -5.04
C VAL A 53 -9.99 25.21 -5.00
N GLY A 54 -11.04 24.47 -5.35
CA GLY A 54 -11.05 23.03 -5.44
C GLY A 54 -10.48 22.55 -6.77
N TYR A 55 -9.66 21.51 -6.73
CA TYR A 55 -9.36 20.71 -7.91
C TYR A 55 -9.12 19.27 -7.49
N GLU A 56 -9.36 18.35 -8.42
CA GLU A 56 -9.11 16.94 -8.21
C GLU A 56 -7.63 16.64 -8.44
N ALA A 57 -6.94 16.25 -7.37
CA ALA A 57 -5.63 15.63 -7.42
C ALA A 57 -5.71 14.20 -6.89
N PHE A 58 -4.92 13.30 -7.46
CA PHE A 58 -4.75 11.92 -7.00
C PHE A 58 -3.35 11.80 -6.37
N PRO A 59 -3.22 12.04 -5.05
CA PRO A 59 -1.93 12.07 -4.36
C PRO A 59 -1.29 10.69 -4.18
N LEU A 60 -1.95 9.62 -4.64
CA LEU A 60 -1.41 8.26 -4.67
C LEU A 60 -0.12 8.14 -5.50
N VAL A 61 0.17 9.16 -6.31
CA VAL A 61 1.38 9.19 -7.12
C VAL A 61 1.93 10.59 -7.18
N THR A 62 3.11 10.75 -6.60
CA THR A 62 3.94 11.93 -6.78
C THR A 62 4.81 11.78 -8.03
N LEU A 63 5.08 12.86 -8.74
CA LEU A 63 5.95 12.87 -9.92
C LEU A 63 7.33 13.45 -9.53
N PRO A 64 8.37 13.32 -10.37
CA PRO A 64 9.71 13.84 -10.06
C PRO A 64 9.80 15.34 -9.78
N ASP A 65 8.82 16.14 -10.23
CA ASP A 65 8.70 17.57 -9.92
C ASP A 65 7.87 17.86 -8.65
N GLY A 66 7.41 16.82 -7.96
CA GLY A 66 6.56 16.86 -6.77
C GLY A 66 5.07 16.97 -7.06
N SER A 67 4.65 17.02 -8.33
CA SER A 67 3.23 17.12 -8.69
C SER A 67 2.49 15.78 -8.63
N TRP A 68 1.17 15.83 -8.55
CA TRP A 68 0.27 14.68 -8.61
C TRP A 68 -0.51 14.61 -9.93
N ILE A 69 -1.16 13.45 -10.14
CA ILE A 69 -2.16 13.33 -11.21
C ILE A 69 -3.33 14.30 -10.90
N GLY A 70 -3.68 15.22 -11.81
CA GLY A 70 -4.62 16.32 -11.58
C GLY A 70 -3.98 17.71 -11.51
N ASP A 71 -2.71 17.83 -11.11
CA ASP A 71 -2.08 19.13 -10.78
C ASP A 71 -1.90 20.11 -11.94
N HIS A 72 -2.14 19.68 -13.18
CA HIS A 72 -2.28 20.61 -14.30
C HIS A 72 -3.37 21.68 -14.08
N LEU A 73 -4.30 21.46 -13.14
CA LEU A 73 -5.34 22.41 -12.74
C LEU A 73 -5.02 23.20 -11.47
N ILE A 74 -3.87 22.96 -10.81
CA ILE A 74 -3.58 23.54 -9.48
C ILE A 74 -3.66 25.07 -9.44
N ASN A 75 -3.47 25.75 -10.59
CA ASN A 75 -3.61 27.21 -10.70
C ASN A 75 -4.98 27.75 -10.20
N VAL A 76 -6.05 26.94 -10.17
CA VAL A 76 -7.33 27.35 -9.58
C VAL A 76 -7.24 27.59 -8.07
N GLN A 77 -6.23 27.04 -7.37
CA GLN A 77 -6.04 27.26 -5.94
C GLN A 77 -5.60 28.67 -5.56
N ILE A 78 -5.21 29.52 -6.50
CA ILE A 78 -4.78 30.89 -6.18
C ILE A 78 -5.84 31.87 -6.68
N PRO A 79 -6.63 32.47 -5.77
CA PRO A 79 -7.59 33.50 -6.13
C PRO A 79 -6.89 34.70 -6.75
N VAL A 80 -7.45 35.20 -7.84
CA VAL A 80 -6.95 36.39 -8.55
C VAL A 80 -8.00 37.49 -8.49
N CYS A 81 -7.60 38.65 -8.00
CA CYS A 81 -8.48 39.81 -7.92
C CYS A 81 -8.95 40.26 -9.32
N PRO A 82 -10.27 40.33 -9.58
CA PRO A 82 -10.78 40.61 -10.91
C PRO A 82 -10.42 42.01 -11.42
N ASP A 83 -10.30 43.00 -10.53
CA ASP A 83 -10.12 44.41 -10.91
C ASP A 83 -8.67 44.80 -11.21
N ASN A 84 -7.69 44.06 -10.66
CA ASN A 84 -6.29 44.46 -10.72
C ASN A 84 -5.30 43.30 -10.93
N GLY A 85 -5.76 42.04 -10.97
CA GLY A 85 -4.90 40.89 -11.19
C GLY A 85 -3.98 40.54 -10.01
N LEU A 86 -4.20 41.11 -8.81
CA LEU A 86 -3.47 40.74 -7.61
C LEU A 86 -3.84 39.30 -7.20
N VAL A 87 -2.85 38.42 -7.13
CA VAL A 87 -3.01 37.09 -6.54
C VAL A 87 -3.12 37.17 -5.02
N ILE A 88 -3.92 36.29 -4.40
CA ILE A 88 -3.97 36.13 -2.94
C ILE A 88 -3.04 34.98 -2.57
N LEU A 89 -1.94 35.28 -1.86
CA LEU A 89 -0.92 34.28 -1.53
C LEU A 89 -1.48 33.21 -0.57
N PRO A 90 -1.24 31.91 -0.85
CA PRO A 90 -1.56 30.83 0.08
C PRO A 90 -0.67 30.90 1.33
N ASP A 91 -1.21 30.47 2.48
CA ASP A 91 -0.44 30.34 3.73
C ASP A 91 -0.03 28.88 3.92
N LEU A 92 1.06 28.50 3.24
CA LEU A 92 1.55 27.12 3.24
C LEU A 92 2.04 26.65 4.61
N ALA A 93 2.50 27.57 5.47
CA ALA A 93 2.89 27.23 6.84
C ALA A 93 1.67 26.83 7.66
N LYS A 94 0.59 27.63 7.55
CA LYS A 94 -0.66 27.36 8.25
C LYS A 94 -1.32 26.05 7.80
N MET A 95 -1.24 25.70 6.52
CA MET A 95 -1.70 24.40 6.02
C MET A 95 -1.00 23.20 6.68
N GLN A 96 0.27 23.35 7.05
CA GLN A 96 1.01 22.26 7.69
C GLN A 96 0.59 22.09 9.16
N GLU A 97 0.07 23.15 9.79
CA GLU A 97 -0.45 23.13 11.16
C GLU A 97 -1.90 22.62 11.23
N GLU A 98 -2.72 22.94 10.23
CA GLU A 98 -4.14 22.56 10.16
C GLU A 98 -4.30 21.18 9.47
N GLN A 99 -4.74 20.16 10.22
CA GLN A 99 -4.97 18.79 9.71
C GLN A 99 -6.12 18.65 8.69
N ASP A 100 -6.86 19.73 8.42
CA ASP A 100 -8.06 19.71 7.58
C ASP A 100 -7.75 19.65 6.07
N ASN A 101 -6.47 19.63 5.65
CA ASN A 101 -6.03 19.61 4.25
C ASN A 101 -6.58 20.76 3.37
N ARG A 102 -7.16 21.80 3.98
CA ARG A 102 -7.72 22.96 3.26
C ARG A 102 -6.64 24.02 3.04
N MET A 103 -6.55 24.55 1.82
CA MET A 103 -5.69 25.70 1.50
C MET A 103 -6.05 26.90 2.39
N ALA A 104 -5.10 27.36 3.20
CA ALA A 104 -5.22 28.61 3.93
C ALA A 104 -4.69 29.78 3.07
N TYR A 105 -5.19 30.99 3.32
CA TYR A 105 -4.76 32.19 2.59
C TYR A 105 -4.34 33.28 3.57
N ARG A 106 -3.25 33.97 3.23
CA ARG A 106 -2.68 35.00 4.08
C ARG A 106 -3.31 36.36 3.78
N SER A 107 -3.56 37.13 4.85
CA SER A 107 -3.82 38.56 4.72
C SER A 107 -2.52 39.33 4.59
N TYR A 108 -2.48 40.30 3.67
CA TYR A 108 -1.34 41.19 3.53
C TYR A 108 -1.22 42.13 4.73
N THR A 109 0.00 42.35 5.21
CA THR A 109 0.26 43.33 6.27
C THR A 109 0.04 44.76 5.75
N PRO A 110 -0.20 45.76 6.62
CA PRO A 110 -0.32 47.15 6.17
C PRO A 110 0.89 47.65 5.36
N GLY A 111 2.10 47.22 5.72
CA GLY A 111 3.31 47.55 4.99
C GLY A 111 3.38 46.91 3.61
N GLU A 112 2.89 45.67 3.46
CA GLU A 112 2.78 45.01 2.17
C GLU A 112 1.71 45.68 1.30
N ILE A 113 0.52 45.95 1.85
CA ILE A 113 -0.58 46.64 1.14
C ILE A 113 -0.09 47.97 0.55
N ALA A 114 0.76 48.71 1.25
CA ALA A 114 1.33 49.96 0.74
C ALA A 114 2.25 49.77 -0.48
N ARG A 115 2.86 48.59 -0.65
CA ARG A 115 3.76 48.24 -1.76
C ARG A 115 3.02 47.64 -2.95
N LEU A 116 1.91 46.94 -2.70
CA LEU A 116 1.16 46.20 -3.73
C LEU A 116 0.79 47.03 -4.97
N PRO A 117 0.35 48.31 -4.90
CA PRO A 117 -0.01 49.06 -6.10
C PRO A 117 1.14 49.18 -7.11
N ALA A 118 2.36 49.40 -6.64
CA ALA A 118 3.55 49.48 -7.50
C ALA A 118 3.94 48.10 -8.06
N LEU A 119 3.85 47.06 -7.22
CA LEU A 119 4.20 45.68 -7.62
C LEU A 119 3.23 45.10 -8.65
N VAL A 120 1.92 45.33 -8.51
CA VAL A 120 0.90 44.84 -9.43
C VAL A 120 0.91 45.62 -10.77
N ALA A 121 1.37 46.87 -10.75
CA ALA A 121 1.60 47.67 -11.95
C ALA A 121 2.92 47.35 -12.66
N ASP A 122 3.79 46.51 -12.08
CA ASP A 122 5.06 46.13 -12.68
C ASP A 122 4.82 45.29 -13.96
N PRO A 123 5.39 45.67 -15.11
CA PRO A 123 5.24 44.91 -16.35
C PRO A 123 5.69 43.45 -16.22
N GLU A 124 6.69 43.16 -15.39
CA GLU A 124 7.17 41.79 -15.15
C GLU A 124 6.08 40.94 -14.46
N TYR A 125 5.38 41.51 -13.47
CA TYR A 125 4.26 40.85 -12.80
C TYR A 125 3.07 40.61 -13.72
N GLN A 126 2.75 41.59 -14.57
CA GLN A 126 1.63 41.48 -15.51
C GLN A 126 1.89 40.42 -16.58
N ALA A 127 3.13 40.33 -17.08
CA ALA A 127 3.52 39.33 -18.06
C ALA A 127 3.38 37.89 -17.51
N LEU A 128 3.59 37.70 -16.21
CA LEU A 128 3.47 36.41 -15.55
C LEU A 128 2.06 35.81 -15.53
N ALA A 129 1.02 36.60 -15.79
CA ALA A 129 -0.33 36.06 -15.95
C ALA A 129 -0.41 35.00 -17.06
N ALA A 130 0.44 35.09 -18.09
CA ALA A 130 0.54 34.10 -19.15
C ALA A 130 1.22 32.78 -18.71
N ASP A 131 1.93 32.80 -17.58
CA ASP A 131 2.58 31.63 -16.99
C ASP A 131 1.75 31.02 -15.82
N GLY A 132 0.67 31.68 -15.41
CA GLY A 132 -0.28 31.21 -14.39
C GLY A 132 -0.14 31.87 -13.02
N ALA A 133 -1.13 31.64 -12.15
CA ALA A 133 -1.25 32.31 -10.86
C ALA A 133 -0.11 31.94 -9.89
N TYR A 134 0.43 30.71 -9.95
CA TYR A 134 1.60 30.33 -9.15
C TYR A 134 2.88 31.07 -9.56
N ALA A 135 3.07 31.36 -10.84
CA ALA A 135 4.22 32.14 -11.31
C ALA A 135 4.14 33.60 -10.80
N GLN A 136 2.94 34.20 -10.86
CA GLN A 136 2.68 35.51 -10.26
C GLN A 136 2.87 35.51 -8.74
N ALA A 137 2.39 34.47 -8.05
CA ALA A 137 2.53 34.33 -6.61
C ALA A 137 3.99 34.17 -6.17
N TYR A 138 4.80 33.36 -6.87
CA TYR A 138 6.23 33.26 -6.61
C TYR A 138 6.95 34.61 -6.75
N TRP A 139 6.68 35.34 -7.83
CA TRP A 139 7.28 36.66 -8.05
C TRP A 139 6.87 37.64 -6.95
N LEU A 140 5.57 37.69 -6.62
CA LEU A 140 5.06 38.59 -5.59
C LEU A 140 5.62 38.25 -4.21
N ALA A 141 5.65 36.97 -3.85
CA ALA A 141 6.25 36.48 -2.62
C ALA A 141 7.74 36.83 -2.52
N SER A 142 8.46 36.78 -3.64
CA SER A 142 9.86 37.20 -3.71
C SER A 142 10.04 38.70 -3.50
N LYS A 143 9.22 39.55 -4.14
CA LYS A 143 9.28 41.00 -3.92
C LYS A 143 8.85 41.39 -2.50
N LEU A 144 7.93 40.65 -1.89
CA LEU A 144 7.49 40.85 -0.51
C LEU A 144 8.41 40.19 0.53
N GLU A 145 9.52 39.57 0.10
CA GLU A 145 10.51 38.93 0.99
C GLU A 145 9.90 37.85 1.89
N ARG A 146 8.99 37.05 1.32
CA ARG A 146 8.41 35.88 2.02
C ARG A 146 9.50 34.86 2.37
N PRO A 147 9.26 34.02 3.41
CA PRO A 147 10.18 32.94 3.78
C PRO A 147 10.59 32.11 2.56
N ALA A 148 11.88 31.77 2.47
CA ALA A 148 12.40 31.10 1.28
C ALA A 148 11.72 29.74 1.00
N ALA A 149 11.30 29.01 2.05
CA ALA A 149 10.54 27.78 1.88
C ALA A 149 9.21 28.01 1.16
N GLU A 150 8.46 29.04 1.54
CA GLU A 150 7.20 29.42 0.87
C GLU A 150 7.47 29.81 -0.59
N ARG A 151 8.51 30.61 -0.85
CA ARG A 151 8.90 30.99 -2.21
C ARG A 151 9.29 29.78 -3.05
N PHE A 152 10.01 28.82 -2.48
CA PHE A 152 10.39 27.60 -3.19
C PHE A 152 9.15 26.79 -3.58
N PHE A 153 8.22 26.55 -2.66
CA PHE A 153 7.02 25.78 -2.98
C PHE A 153 6.14 26.47 -4.03
N LEU A 154 6.05 27.81 -4.02
CA LEU A 154 5.35 28.55 -5.08
C LEU A 154 6.07 28.39 -6.44
N LEU A 155 7.40 28.49 -6.45
CA LEU A 155 8.23 28.30 -7.64
C LEU A 155 8.07 26.88 -8.21
N GLN A 156 8.12 25.87 -7.36
CA GLN A 156 7.91 24.47 -7.73
C GLN A 156 6.51 24.26 -8.33
N ARG A 157 5.45 24.71 -7.63
CA ARG A 157 4.06 24.55 -8.07
C ARG A 157 3.72 25.27 -9.36
N ALA A 158 4.46 26.34 -9.69
CA ALA A 158 4.34 27.00 -10.99
C ALA A 158 4.67 26.07 -12.17
N THR A 159 5.48 25.02 -11.95
CA THR A 159 5.78 24.02 -13.00
C THR A 159 4.62 23.03 -13.23
N TRP A 160 3.71 22.90 -12.26
CA TRP A 160 2.67 21.87 -12.27
C TRP A 160 1.44 22.28 -13.07
N GLY A 161 1.00 23.53 -12.89
CA GLY A 161 -0.31 24.08 -13.30
C GLY A 161 -0.51 24.35 -14.79
N THR A 162 0.16 23.60 -15.66
CA THR A 162 -0.02 23.75 -17.11
C THR A 162 0.24 22.43 -17.84
N SER A 163 -0.51 22.22 -18.92
CA SER A 163 -0.28 21.20 -19.94
C SER A 163 0.30 21.77 -21.24
N ASP A 164 0.40 23.10 -21.36
CA ASP A 164 1.04 23.77 -22.49
C ASP A 164 2.56 23.59 -22.39
N PRO A 165 3.21 22.93 -23.37
CA PRO A 165 4.65 22.65 -23.31
C PRO A 165 5.51 23.92 -23.28
N SER A 166 5.07 25.01 -23.92
CA SER A 166 5.80 26.27 -23.96
C SER A 166 5.75 26.98 -22.60
N VAL A 167 4.60 26.97 -21.94
CA VAL A 167 4.43 27.54 -20.60
C VAL A 167 5.24 26.71 -19.60
N ARG A 168 5.12 25.38 -19.67
CA ARG A 168 5.88 24.48 -18.80
C ARG A 168 7.38 24.69 -18.94
N ARG A 169 7.90 24.75 -20.17
CA ARG A 169 9.34 24.98 -20.38
C ARG A 169 9.81 26.26 -19.70
N ARG A 170 9.06 27.36 -19.78
CA ARG A 170 9.41 28.63 -19.12
C ARG A 170 9.37 28.54 -17.59
N THR A 171 8.37 27.87 -17.02
CA THR A 171 8.26 27.74 -15.56
C THR A 171 9.31 26.76 -15.00
N VAL A 172 9.62 25.68 -15.72
CA VAL A 172 10.72 24.75 -15.38
C VAL A 172 12.08 25.44 -15.50
N GLU A 173 12.30 26.27 -16.53
CA GLU A 173 13.52 27.08 -16.66
C GLU A 173 13.70 28.04 -15.48
N ARG A 174 12.61 28.64 -14.98
CA ARG A 174 12.66 29.47 -13.77
C ARG A 174 13.02 28.66 -12.53
N LEU A 175 12.44 27.47 -12.35
CA LEU A 175 12.81 26.58 -11.23
C LEU A 175 14.29 26.18 -11.30
N ALA A 176 14.80 25.85 -12.50
CA ALA A 176 16.20 25.50 -12.70
C ALA A 176 17.16 26.66 -12.40
N ASN A 177 16.78 27.90 -12.74
CA ASN A 177 17.65 29.07 -12.57
C ASN A 177 17.60 29.66 -11.16
N ASP A 178 16.42 29.72 -10.54
CA ASP A 178 16.23 30.37 -9.24
C ASP A 178 16.30 29.38 -8.07
N GLY A 179 15.99 28.10 -8.31
CA GLY A 179 15.69 27.11 -7.28
C GLY A 179 16.78 26.97 -6.22
N MET A 180 18.05 26.82 -6.63
CA MET A 180 19.16 26.65 -5.69
C MET A 180 19.37 27.88 -4.80
N ALA A 181 19.29 29.09 -5.35
CA ALA A 181 19.43 30.32 -4.58
C ALA A 181 18.31 30.47 -3.54
N VAL A 182 17.08 30.04 -3.88
CA VAL A 182 15.97 30.02 -2.92
C VAL A 182 16.21 28.93 -1.85
N ILE A 183 16.67 27.74 -2.24
CA ILE A 183 16.97 26.63 -1.31
C ILE A 183 18.05 27.01 -0.30
N GLU A 184 19.13 27.65 -0.74
CA GLU A 184 20.22 28.10 0.14
C GLU A 184 19.73 29.10 1.21
N ALA A 185 18.71 29.91 0.88
CA ALA A 185 18.08 30.84 1.80
C ALA A 185 17.01 30.18 2.71
N MET A 186 16.70 28.89 2.53
CA MET A 186 15.74 28.18 3.38
C MET A 186 16.30 27.94 4.78
N GLU A 187 15.50 28.31 5.78
CA GLU A 187 15.69 27.86 7.16
C GLU A 187 15.38 26.37 7.29
N GLY A 188 16.07 25.68 8.19
CA GLY A 188 15.91 24.25 8.44
C GLY A 188 17.21 23.46 8.31
N SER A 189 17.08 22.13 8.39
CA SER A 189 18.20 21.20 8.31
C SER A 189 18.83 21.19 6.92
N GLU A 190 20.14 20.92 6.86
CA GLU A 190 20.85 20.67 5.60
C GLU A 190 20.19 19.54 4.80
N MET A 191 19.70 18.53 5.50
CA MET A 191 18.90 17.44 4.97
C MET A 191 17.68 17.94 4.17
N ARG A 192 16.85 18.83 4.74
CA ARG A 192 15.70 19.41 4.02
C ARG A 192 16.12 20.14 2.75
N ARG A 193 17.22 20.90 2.80
CA ARG A 193 17.75 21.61 1.62
C ARG A 193 18.23 20.64 0.54
N ARG A 194 18.96 19.59 0.92
CA ARG A 194 19.40 18.51 0.01
C ARG A 194 18.22 17.87 -0.70
N PHE A 195 17.14 17.56 0.00
CA PHE A 195 15.93 17.01 -0.64
C PHE A 195 15.27 17.96 -1.60
N THR A 196 15.15 19.22 -1.20
CA THR A 196 14.52 20.24 -2.03
C THR A 196 15.30 20.45 -3.34
N ALA A 197 16.63 20.24 -3.33
CA ALA A 197 17.48 20.34 -4.51
C ALA A 197 17.22 19.25 -5.56
N ILE A 198 16.64 18.10 -5.21
CA ILE A 198 16.29 17.04 -6.18
C ILE A 198 15.26 17.55 -7.21
N TYR A 199 14.34 18.43 -6.82
CA TYR A 199 13.40 19.05 -7.77
C TYR A 199 14.11 19.93 -8.80
N VAL A 200 15.22 20.56 -8.41
CA VAL A 200 16.05 21.35 -9.34
C VAL A 200 16.84 20.43 -10.27
N VAL A 201 17.36 19.30 -9.78
CA VAL A 201 17.96 18.25 -10.63
C VAL A 201 16.96 17.80 -11.69
N ASN A 202 15.71 17.51 -11.30
CA ASN A 202 14.67 17.13 -12.26
C ASN A 202 14.37 18.24 -13.27
N ALA A 203 14.30 19.50 -12.83
CA ALA A 203 14.09 20.63 -13.74
C ALA A 203 15.21 20.77 -14.77
N LEU A 204 16.47 20.62 -14.36
CA LEU A 204 17.63 20.62 -15.25
C LEU A 204 17.56 19.48 -16.28
N ARG A 205 17.21 18.27 -15.82
CA ARG A 205 17.00 17.09 -16.68
C ARG A 205 15.90 17.36 -17.73
N GLU A 206 14.74 17.85 -17.32
CA GLU A 206 13.63 18.13 -18.23
C GLU A 206 13.97 19.21 -19.28
N LEU A 207 14.89 20.12 -18.98
CA LEU A 207 15.40 21.10 -19.93
C LEU A 207 16.49 20.55 -20.86
N GLY A 208 16.85 19.27 -20.72
CA GLY A 208 17.95 18.64 -21.45
C GLY A 208 19.34 19.06 -20.98
N ARG A 209 19.46 19.72 -19.81
CA ARG A 209 20.73 20.14 -19.19
C ARG A 209 21.31 19.00 -18.35
N PHE A 210 21.54 17.85 -18.98
CA PHE A 210 21.87 16.59 -18.29
C PHE A 210 23.18 16.66 -17.51
N GLU A 211 24.20 17.35 -18.03
CA GLU A 211 25.48 17.52 -17.36
C GLU A 211 25.35 18.35 -16.08
N ASP A 212 24.57 19.43 -16.12
CA ASP A 212 24.27 20.26 -14.93
C ASP A 212 23.45 19.46 -13.91
N ALA A 213 22.48 18.67 -14.38
CA ALA A 213 21.66 17.81 -13.53
C ALA A 213 22.52 16.74 -12.81
N ALA A 214 23.40 16.07 -13.55
CA ALA A 214 24.32 15.07 -12.99
C ALA A 214 25.26 15.70 -11.96
N ALA A 215 25.85 16.86 -12.26
CA ALA A 215 26.77 17.55 -11.35
C ALA A 215 26.07 17.98 -10.05
N LEU A 216 24.84 18.50 -10.12
CA LEU A 216 24.07 18.84 -8.92
C LEU A 216 23.69 17.59 -8.12
N LEU A 217 23.32 16.49 -8.79
CA LEU A 217 23.01 15.23 -8.12
C LEU A 217 24.24 14.65 -7.39
N ASP A 218 25.41 14.67 -8.01
CA ASP A 218 26.68 14.25 -7.39
C ASP A 218 27.01 15.11 -6.15
N GLN A 219 26.73 16.42 -6.19
CA GLN A 219 26.90 17.30 -5.02
C GLN A 219 25.93 16.94 -3.88
N ILE A 220 24.68 16.59 -4.21
CA ILE A 220 23.68 16.16 -3.22
C ILE A 220 24.12 14.84 -2.59
N GLU A 221 24.62 13.88 -3.36
CA GLU A 221 25.09 12.59 -2.82
C GLU A 221 26.37 12.73 -1.99
N ALA A 222 27.30 13.61 -2.39
CA ALA A 222 28.55 13.84 -1.66
C ALA A 222 28.36 14.55 -0.31
N SER A 223 27.24 15.26 -0.10
CA SER A 223 26.99 16.06 1.11
C SER A 223 26.48 15.26 2.32
N GLY A 224 26.40 13.93 2.23
CA GLY A 224 26.15 13.07 3.39
C GLY A 224 25.55 11.72 3.01
N PRO A 225 25.47 10.77 3.96
CA PRO A 225 24.87 9.47 3.69
C PRO A 225 23.45 9.61 3.14
N PRO A 226 22.97 8.63 2.35
CA PRO A 226 21.55 8.52 2.08
C PRO A 226 20.82 8.54 3.42
N VAL A 227 19.81 9.39 3.53
CA VAL A 227 19.04 9.52 4.75
C VAL A 227 18.27 8.20 4.91
N PRO A 228 18.27 7.58 6.10
CA PRO A 228 17.45 6.39 6.33
C PRO A 228 16.01 6.75 5.98
N GLY A 229 15.49 6.12 4.93
CA GLY A 229 14.17 6.44 4.41
C GLY A 229 13.12 6.22 5.49
N GLN A 230 12.13 7.11 5.55
CA GLN A 230 10.82 6.65 5.98
C GLN A 230 10.37 5.64 4.95
N SER A 231 10.56 4.35 5.27
CA SER A 231 10.09 3.21 4.51
C SER A 231 8.58 3.10 4.64
N ASP A 232 7.87 4.14 4.25
CA ASP A 232 6.47 3.98 3.87
C ASP A 232 6.48 3.55 2.40
N PRO A 233 6.22 2.26 2.10
CA PRO A 233 6.15 1.78 0.72
C PRO A 233 5.04 2.45 -0.10
N GLU A 234 4.12 3.19 0.54
CA GLU A 234 3.12 4.02 -0.14
C GLU A 234 3.59 5.47 -0.37
N SER A 235 4.62 5.94 0.34
CA SER A 235 5.30 7.21 0.09
C SER A 235 6.22 7.07 -1.13
N MET A 236 5.58 6.94 -2.30
CA MET A 236 6.17 6.56 -3.58
C MET A 236 7.29 7.51 -4.08
N PHE A 237 7.50 8.65 -3.41
CA PHE A 237 8.57 9.61 -3.66
C PHE A 237 9.06 10.24 -2.34
N ALA A 238 9.75 9.46 -1.51
CA ALA A 238 10.81 10.04 -0.71
C ALA A 238 11.89 10.53 -1.70
N PRO A 239 12.24 11.84 -1.77
CA PRO A 239 13.24 12.36 -2.71
C PRO A 239 14.61 11.62 -2.69
N GLU A 240 14.90 10.92 -1.59
CA GLU A 240 15.98 9.96 -1.38
C GLU A 240 15.95 8.82 -2.40
N GLU A 241 14.80 8.18 -2.55
CA GLU A 241 14.59 7.06 -3.46
C GLU A 241 14.57 7.53 -4.92
N ALA A 242 14.33 8.82 -5.15
CA ALA A 242 14.31 9.40 -6.47
C ALA A 242 15.73 9.57 -7.06
N ALA A 243 16.79 9.69 -6.25
CA ALA A 243 18.15 9.97 -6.74
C ALA A 243 18.67 8.92 -7.72
N GLY A 244 18.57 7.63 -7.39
CA GLY A 244 19.00 6.53 -8.26
C GLY A 244 18.23 6.48 -9.59
N PRO A 245 16.89 6.43 -9.56
CA PRO A 245 16.04 6.54 -10.75
C PRO A 245 16.27 7.82 -11.57
N LEU A 246 16.49 8.98 -10.94
CA LEU A 246 16.84 10.22 -11.66
C LEU A 246 18.21 10.10 -12.34
N ARG A 247 19.21 9.51 -11.68
CA ARG A 247 20.53 9.25 -12.28
C ARG A 247 20.39 8.39 -13.54
N LEU A 248 19.54 7.37 -13.49
CA LEU A 248 19.22 6.54 -14.65
C LEU A 248 18.54 7.35 -15.76
N ALA A 249 17.53 8.16 -15.44
CA ALA A 249 16.85 9.02 -16.41
C ALA A 249 17.80 10.04 -17.07
N ILE A 250 18.71 10.64 -16.29
CA ILE A 250 19.75 11.56 -16.77
C ILE A 250 20.71 10.82 -17.71
N ALA A 251 21.17 9.62 -17.33
CA ALA A 251 22.05 8.80 -18.16
C ALA A 251 21.40 8.38 -19.48
N GLN A 252 20.08 8.11 -19.45
CA GLN A 252 19.27 7.78 -20.64
C GLN A 252 18.91 9.01 -21.48
N ARG A 253 19.26 10.22 -21.03
CA ARG A 253 18.88 11.49 -21.65
C ARG A 253 17.36 11.64 -21.83
N ASP A 254 16.60 11.14 -20.87
CA ASP A 254 15.15 11.36 -20.83
C ASP A 254 14.89 12.80 -20.36
N ASP A 255 14.41 13.66 -21.26
CA ASP A 255 13.98 15.04 -20.97
C ASP A 255 12.45 15.17 -20.85
N GLY A 256 11.72 14.06 -20.74
CA GLY A 256 10.28 14.07 -20.56
C GLY A 256 9.83 14.70 -19.25
N ARG A 257 8.61 15.21 -19.18
CA ARG A 257 7.98 15.57 -17.89
C ARG A 257 8.02 14.41 -16.89
N PHE A 258 7.75 13.20 -17.37
CA PHE A 258 7.74 11.99 -16.58
C PHE A 258 9.03 11.23 -16.84
N ALA A 259 10.01 11.36 -15.96
CA ALA A 259 11.23 10.57 -16.04
C ALA A 259 10.85 9.08 -16.00
N ALA A 260 10.97 8.36 -17.12
CA ALA A 260 10.42 7.02 -17.28
C ALA A 260 10.98 6.07 -16.21
N ALA A 261 12.24 6.22 -15.82
CA ALA A 261 12.89 5.43 -14.78
C ALA A 261 12.30 5.62 -13.37
N THR A 262 11.63 6.74 -13.08
CA THR A 262 11.12 7.07 -11.74
C THR A 262 9.69 6.63 -11.51
N LEU A 263 8.98 6.16 -12.54
CA LEU A 263 7.56 5.85 -12.43
C LEU A 263 7.35 4.42 -11.90
N PRO A 264 6.21 4.08 -11.28
CA PRO A 264 5.83 2.68 -11.14
C PRO A 264 5.29 2.13 -12.47
N ARG A 265 5.35 0.80 -12.66
CA ARG A 265 4.99 0.12 -13.93
C ARG A 265 3.59 0.50 -14.42
N ARG A 266 2.59 0.55 -13.54
CA ARG A 266 1.21 0.91 -13.88
C ARG A 266 1.09 2.28 -14.56
N MET A 267 1.94 3.24 -14.21
CA MET A 267 1.95 4.56 -14.83
C MET A 267 2.84 4.66 -16.05
N LEU A 268 3.95 3.93 -16.07
CA LEU A 268 4.76 3.79 -17.26
C LEU A 268 3.87 3.43 -18.45
N ASP A 269 2.99 2.43 -18.31
CA ASP A 269 2.04 2.04 -19.36
C ASP A 269 1.13 3.17 -19.82
N SER A 270 0.62 3.99 -18.90
CA SER A 270 -0.27 5.10 -19.25
C SER A 270 0.47 6.26 -19.93
N ILE A 271 1.75 6.47 -19.60
CA ILE A 271 2.57 7.55 -20.16
C ILE A 271 3.16 7.13 -21.51
N CYS A 272 3.69 5.92 -21.60
CA CYS A 272 4.33 5.39 -22.79
C CYS A 272 3.31 5.08 -23.90
N SER A 273 2.07 4.68 -23.54
CA SER A 273 0.97 4.56 -24.51
C SER A 273 0.37 5.91 -24.94
N GLY A 274 0.77 7.02 -24.30
CA GLY A 274 0.21 8.34 -24.54
C GLY A 274 -1.19 8.57 -23.95
N LYS A 275 -1.71 7.65 -23.14
CA LYS A 275 -3.03 7.78 -22.49
C LYS A 275 -3.13 9.05 -21.64
N LEU A 276 -2.02 9.47 -21.01
CA LEU A 276 -1.96 10.71 -20.22
C LEU A 276 -1.65 11.97 -21.03
N ALA A 277 -1.39 11.86 -22.34
CA ALA A 277 -0.96 13.01 -23.13
C ALA A 277 -2.02 14.12 -23.22
N ARG A 278 -3.31 13.76 -23.09
CA ARG A 278 -4.42 14.73 -23.06
C ARG A 278 -4.38 15.64 -21.82
N ILE A 279 -3.89 15.11 -20.70
CA ILE A 279 -3.86 15.82 -19.41
C ILE A 279 -2.55 16.60 -19.28
N TYR A 280 -1.44 16.00 -19.73
CA TYR A 280 -0.10 16.46 -19.39
C TYR A 280 0.76 16.92 -20.56
N GLY A 281 0.22 16.90 -21.76
CA GLY A 281 0.95 17.21 -22.99
C GLY A 281 1.62 15.97 -23.59
N PRO A 282 2.12 16.09 -24.82
CA PRO A 282 2.66 14.95 -25.56
C PRO A 282 3.96 14.42 -24.94
N THR A 283 4.07 13.10 -24.89
CA THR A 283 5.34 12.40 -24.67
C THR A 283 6.28 12.70 -25.84
N ASN A 284 7.53 13.08 -25.58
CA ASN A 284 8.52 13.36 -26.63
C ASN A 284 9.24 12.07 -27.07
N ASP A 285 10.14 12.16 -28.06
CA ASP A 285 10.90 11.00 -28.57
C ASP A 285 11.87 10.42 -27.53
N ALA A 286 12.50 11.27 -26.71
CA ALA A 286 13.45 10.82 -25.70
C ALA A 286 12.73 10.00 -24.61
N THR A 287 11.57 10.45 -24.14
CA THR A 287 10.75 9.69 -23.19
C THR A 287 10.23 8.40 -23.80
N ARG A 288 9.84 8.38 -25.08
CA ARG A 288 9.49 7.12 -25.77
C ARG A 288 10.66 6.15 -25.81
N ALA A 289 11.88 6.64 -26.05
CA ALA A 289 13.08 5.81 -26.02
C ALA A 289 13.36 5.28 -24.60
N ALA A 290 13.24 6.13 -23.57
CA ALA A 290 13.40 5.74 -22.17
C ALA A 290 12.34 4.70 -21.73
N CYS A 291 11.08 4.89 -22.15
CA CYS A 291 10.01 3.91 -22.02
C CYS A 291 10.40 2.55 -22.62
N GLN A 292 10.90 2.54 -23.86
CA GLN A 292 11.30 1.29 -24.52
C GLN A 292 12.45 0.61 -23.78
N ILE A 293 13.50 1.35 -23.40
CA ILE A 293 14.63 0.82 -22.62
C ILE A 293 14.12 0.14 -21.34
N ARG A 294 13.15 0.75 -20.66
CA ARG A 294 12.57 0.18 -19.45
C ARG A 294 11.71 -1.04 -19.73
N TYR A 295 10.90 -1.03 -20.78
CA TYR A 295 10.13 -2.21 -21.19
C TYR A 295 11.04 -3.39 -21.49
N ASP A 296 12.09 -3.17 -22.27
CA ASP A 296 13.08 -4.20 -22.62
C ASP A 296 13.79 -4.73 -21.37
N ALA A 297 14.10 -3.85 -20.40
CA ALA A 297 14.71 -4.25 -19.14
C ALA A 297 13.77 -5.08 -18.26
N GLU A 298 12.48 -4.72 -18.18
CA GLU A 298 11.49 -5.46 -17.40
C GLU A 298 11.10 -6.80 -18.06
N GLU A 299 11.00 -6.86 -19.38
CA GLU A 299 10.84 -8.11 -20.12
C GLU A 299 12.04 -9.03 -19.88
N LYS A 300 13.26 -8.48 -19.98
CA LYS A 300 14.48 -9.22 -19.65
C LYS A 300 14.51 -9.71 -18.20
N ASP A 301 14.09 -8.89 -17.25
CA ASP A 301 14.08 -9.26 -15.83
C ASP A 301 13.06 -10.37 -15.53
N ALA A 302 11.92 -10.35 -16.22
CA ALA A 302 10.89 -11.39 -16.17
C ALA A 302 11.38 -12.69 -16.81
N ASP A 303 12.01 -12.63 -17.98
CA ASP A 303 12.65 -13.78 -18.63
C ASP A 303 13.75 -14.39 -17.74
N ASP A 304 14.59 -13.54 -17.14
CA ASP A 304 15.63 -13.96 -16.21
C ASP A 304 15.02 -14.60 -14.95
N PHE A 305 13.88 -14.10 -14.45
CA PHE A 305 13.17 -14.67 -13.30
C PHE A 305 12.53 -16.03 -13.64
N GLU A 306 11.84 -16.15 -14.78
CA GLU A 306 11.23 -17.41 -15.23
C GLU A 306 12.30 -18.50 -15.41
N GLU A 307 13.42 -18.18 -16.05
CA GLU A 307 14.54 -19.10 -16.20
C GLU A 307 15.20 -19.43 -14.86
N ALA A 308 15.29 -18.46 -13.93
CA ALA A 308 15.80 -18.72 -12.58
C ALA A 308 14.93 -19.73 -11.81
N MET A 309 13.60 -19.56 -11.87
CA MET A 309 12.64 -20.50 -11.27
C MET A 309 12.72 -21.88 -11.92
N ARG A 310 12.90 -21.93 -13.25
CA ARG A 310 13.11 -23.19 -13.98
C ARG A 310 14.38 -23.91 -13.49
N LEU A 311 15.51 -23.21 -13.40
CA LEU A 311 16.78 -23.76 -12.90
C LEU A 311 16.64 -24.28 -11.45
N GLN A 312 15.92 -23.56 -10.60
CA GLN A 312 15.71 -23.95 -9.20
C GLN A 312 14.84 -25.21 -9.07
N HIS A 313 13.79 -25.35 -9.87
CA HIS A 313 12.85 -26.48 -9.75
C HIS A 313 13.24 -27.71 -10.56
N GLU A 314 13.76 -27.54 -11.77
CA GLU A 314 14.06 -28.66 -12.67
C GLU A 314 15.47 -29.21 -12.47
N GLU A 315 16.41 -28.36 -12.03
CA GLU A 315 17.85 -28.66 -12.03
C GLU A 315 18.58 -28.27 -10.71
N PRO A 316 18.03 -28.52 -9.51
CA PRO A 316 18.60 -28.01 -8.25
C PRO A 316 20.06 -28.47 -8.00
N GLU A 317 20.39 -29.73 -8.30
CA GLU A 317 21.76 -30.25 -8.13
C GLU A 317 22.74 -29.63 -9.14
N ALA A 318 22.28 -29.39 -10.37
CA ALA A 318 23.11 -28.77 -11.40
C ALA A 318 23.28 -27.27 -11.14
N LEU A 319 22.26 -26.60 -10.59
CA LEU A 319 22.30 -25.20 -10.20
C LEU A 319 23.41 -24.94 -9.18
N ASP A 320 23.53 -25.75 -8.14
CA ASP A 320 24.62 -25.61 -7.16
C ASP A 320 26.01 -25.73 -7.78
N ALA A 321 26.20 -26.69 -8.68
CA ALA A 321 27.45 -26.84 -9.42
C ALA A 321 27.72 -25.62 -10.32
N GLN A 322 26.70 -25.07 -10.98
CA GLN A 322 26.81 -23.88 -11.83
C GLN A 322 27.14 -22.62 -11.01
N CYS A 323 26.51 -22.45 -9.85
CA CYS A 323 26.76 -21.33 -8.93
C CYS A 323 28.18 -21.36 -8.38
N ALA A 324 28.70 -22.54 -8.06
CA ALA A 324 30.07 -22.72 -7.58
C ALA A 324 31.12 -22.55 -8.70
N ALA A 325 30.81 -23.00 -9.92
CA ALA A 325 31.73 -22.95 -11.06
C ALA A 325 31.79 -21.57 -11.73
N THR A 326 30.74 -20.75 -11.62
CA THR A 326 30.62 -19.46 -12.30
C THR A 326 30.82 -18.30 -11.31
N PRO A 327 31.91 -17.52 -11.43
CA PRO A 327 32.10 -16.31 -10.63
C PRO A 327 30.91 -15.36 -10.73
N GLU A 328 30.58 -14.68 -9.63
CA GLU A 328 29.38 -13.84 -9.52
C GLU A 328 29.27 -12.78 -10.63
N ASP A 329 30.39 -12.13 -10.98
CA ASP A 329 30.47 -11.12 -12.05
C ASP A 329 30.39 -11.70 -13.48
N LYS A 330 30.29 -13.03 -13.60
CA LYS A 330 30.18 -13.77 -14.87
C LYS A 330 28.86 -14.52 -15.02
N ARG A 331 27.99 -14.50 -14.02
CA ARG A 331 26.67 -15.15 -14.11
C ARG A 331 25.76 -14.37 -15.07
N SER A 332 24.91 -15.08 -15.82
CA SER A 332 23.77 -14.44 -16.51
C SER A 332 22.79 -13.88 -15.46
N GLY A 333 21.88 -12.99 -15.87
CA GLY A 333 20.83 -12.48 -14.98
C GLY A 333 20.03 -13.61 -14.34
N ALA A 334 19.55 -14.56 -15.16
CA ALA A 334 18.87 -15.76 -14.68
C ALA A 334 19.70 -16.61 -13.70
N LEU A 335 20.97 -16.91 -14.02
CA LEU A 335 21.82 -17.73 -13.14
C LEU A 335 22.13 -16.99 -11.84
N ALA A 336 22.36 -15.67 -11.89
CA ALA A 336 22.60 -14.86 -10.70
C ALA A 336 21.40 -14.94 -9.73
N LYS A 337 20.18 -14.71 -10.24
CA LYS A 337 18.93 -14.83 -9.47
C LYS A 337 18.72 -16.24 -8.92
N ALA A 338 18.93 -17.27 -9.76
CA ALA A 338 18.78 -18.65 -9.33
C ALA A 338 19.76 -19.01 -8.20
N CYS A 339 21.01 -18.54 -8.28
CA CYS A 339 22.02 -18.73 -7.23
C CYS A 339 21.67 -17.99 -5.93
N GLU A 340 21.07 -16.80 -6.04
CA GLU A 340 20.57 -16.04 -4.89
C GLU A 340 19.42 -16.80 -4.20
N PHE A 341 18.39 -17.22 -4.94
CA PHE A 341 17.28 -18.00 -4.40
C PHE A 341 17.74 -19.32 -3.77
N ALA A 342 18.66 -20.03 -4.41
CA ALA A 342 19.24 -21.26 -3.85
C ALA A 342 20.01 -20.99 -2.54
N GLN A 343 20.70 -19.85 -2.45
CA GLN A 343 21.40 -19.44 -1.22
C GLN A 343 20.41 -19.04 -0.12
N GLU A 344 19.36 -18.29 -0.45
CA GLU A 344 18.29 -17.94 0.48
C GLU A 344 17.57 -19.17 1.02
N ASP A 345 17.29 -20.18 0.19
CA ASP A 345 16.70 -21.45 0.62
C ASP A 345 17.63 -22.22 1.56
N ARG A 346 18.94 -22.27 1.28
CA ARG A 346 19.91 -22.88 2.19
C ARG A 346 19.96 -22.15 3.53
N ASP A 347 20.01 -20.83 3.50
CA ASP A 347 20.02 -20.01 4.70
C ASP A 347 18.72 -20.15 5.49
N ARG A 348 17.58 -20.29 4.82
CA ARG A 348 16.27 -20.58 5.43
C ARG A 348 16.25 -21.94 6.11
N ILE A 349 16.70 -22.99 5.44
CA ILE A 349 16.78 -24.35 6.02
C ILE A 349 17.72 -24.38 7.22
N ALA A 350 18.92 -23.81 7.08
CA ALA A 350 19.90 -23.77 8.17
C ALA A 350 19.42 -22.91 9.34
N GLY A 351 18.80 -21.76 9.07
CA GLY A 351 18.20 -20.90 10.07
C GLY A 351 17.04 -21.57 10.81
N ASN A 352 16.19 -22.31 10.09
CA ASN A 352 15.12 -23.13 10.69
C ASN A 352 15.69 -24.21 11.60
N ALA A 353 16.80 -24.85 11.23
CA ALA A 353 17.48 -25.83 12.06
C ALA A 353 18.06 -25.18 13.34
N MET A 354 18.67 -24.00 13.23
CA MET A 354 19.17 -23.23 14.39
C MET A 354 18.05 -22.88 15.37
N ALA A 355 16.87 -22.53 14.86
CA ALA A 355 15.71 -22.18 15.68
C ALA A 355 15.13 -23.34 16.51
N ARG A 356 15.57 -24.58 16.29
CA ARG A 356 15.18 -25.72 17.15
C ARG A 356 15.79 -25.64 18.56
N ASP A 357 16.89 -24.91 18.74
CA ASP A 357 17.48 -24.57 20.04
C ASP A 357 17.32 -23.06 20.30
N GLY A 358 16.14 -22.68 20.77
CA GLY A 358 15.76 -21.28 20.97
C GLY A 358 16.64 -20.56 21.99
N ALA A 359 17.10 -21.25 23.03
CA ALA A 359 17.95 -20.66 24.07
C ALA A 359 19.34 -20.31 23.51
N LYS A 360 19.96 -21.24 22.76
CA LYS A 360 21.22 -20.96 22.08
C LYS A 360 21.04 -19.84 21.04
N LEU A 361 19.99 -19.91 20.23
CA LEU A 361 19.71 -18.89 19.21
C LEU A 361 19.58 -17.49 19.83
N ALA A 362 18.82 -17.35 20.92
CA ALA A 362 18.69 -16.06 21.61
C ALA A 362 20.05 -15.50 22.07
N SER A 363 20.93 -16.36 22.57
CA SER A 363 22.31 -15.97 22.92
C SER A 363 23.12 -15.54 21.69
N ASP A 364 23.03 -16.27 20.58
CA ASP A 364 23.76 -15.96 19.34
C ASP A 364 23.30 -14.61 18.74
N CYS A 365 21.98 -14.36 18.74
CA CYS A 365 21.38 -13.11 18.25
C CYS A 365 21.77 -11.91 19.13
N ALA A 366 21.81 -12.09 20.46
CA ALA A 366 22.25 -11.03 21.38
C ALA A 366 23.76 -10.74 21.27
N ALA A 367 24.57 -11.75 20.94
CA ALA A 367 26.01 -11.59 20.75
C ALA A 367 26.38 -10.95 19.40
N THR A 368 25.46 -10.90 18.44
CA THR A 368 25.71 -10.44 17.07
C THR A 368 24.84 -9.22 16.75
N PRO A 369 25.43 -8.01 16.59
CA PRO A 369 24.68 -6.82 16.19
C PRO A 369 23.87 -7.08 14.92
N GLU A 370 22.67 -6.51 14.82
CA GLU A 370 21.74 -6.76 13.71
C GLU A 370 22.39 -6.55 12.33
N SER A 371 23.13 -5.45 12.16
CA SER A 371 23.88 -5.12 10.93
C SER A 371 24.96 -6.13 10.54
N LYS A 372 25.30 -7.07 11.42
CA LYS A 372 26.27 -8.16 11.17
C LYS A 372 25.61 -9.53 11.06
N ARG A 373 24.30 -9.65 11.31
CA ARG A 373 23.57 -10.90 11.13
C ARG A 373 23.42 -11.16 9.62
N SER A 374 23.95 -12.27 9.13
CA SER A 374 23.90 -12.66 7.72
C SER A 374 23.58 -14.16 7.56
N GLY A 375 23.16 -14.55 6.36
CA GLY A 375 22.78 -15.91 6.01
C GLY A 375 21.83 -16.58 7.01
N ALA A 376 22.11 -17.83 7.35
CA ALA A 376 21.31 -18.63 8.30
C ALA A 376 21.05 -17.96 9.66
N LEU A 377 22.03 -17.24 10.23
CA LEU A 377 21.85 -16.56 11.53
C LEU A 377 20.84 -15.42 11.41
N ARG A 378 20.87 -14.66 10.31
CA ARG A 378 19.87 -13.61 10.05
C ARG A 378 18.46 -14.20 10.02
N VAL A 379 18.25 -15.27 9.26
CA VAL A 379 16.94 -15.93 9.15
C VAL A 379 16.46 -16.49 10.49
N ALA A 380 17.37 -17.10 11.26
CA ALA A 380 17.06 -17.62 12.58
C ALA A 380 16.68 -16.48 13.55
N CYS A 381 17.44 -15.39 13.59
CA CYS A 381 17.12 -14.24 14.46
C CYS A 381 15.80 -13.57 14.08
N ILE A 382 15.49 -13.41 12.78
CA ILE A 382 14.17 -12.94 12.33
C ILE A 382 13.05 -13.85 12.87
N SER A 383 13.25 -15.17 12.85
CA SER A 383 12.28 -16.12 13.42
C SER A 383 12.10 -15.92 14.92
N LEU A 384 13.18 -15.68 15.67
CA LEU A 384 13.12 -15.36 17.10
C LEU A 384 12.42 -14.02 17.36
N ASP A 385 12.67 -13.00 16.53
CA ASP A 385 12.03 -11.69 16.63
C ASP A 385 10.52 -11.80 16.39
N ILE A 386 10.08 -12.50 15.34
CA ILE A 386 8.66 -12.79 15.08
C ILE A 386 8.03 -13.51 16.28
N ALA A 387 8.66 -14.57 16.79
CA ALA A 387 8.17 -15.29 17.96
C ALA A 387 8.10 -14.39 19.20
N THR A 388 9.07 -13.48 19.38
CA THR A 388 9.12 -12.52 20.49
C THR A 388 8.01 -11.49 20.38
N GLN A 389 7.70 -10.98 19.17
CA GLN A 389 6.59 -10.06 18.93
C GLN A 389 5.24 -10.71 19.26
N THR A 390 5.04 -11.98 18.89
CA THR A 390 3.82 -12.73 19.25
C THR A 390 3.75 -12.97 20.76
N ALA A 391 4.84 -13.39 21.39
CA ALA A 391 4.90 -13.62 22.83
C ALA A 391 4.68 -12.32 23.64
N LEU A 392 5.25 -11.21 23.17
CA LEU A 392 5.07 -9.87 23.74
C LEU A 392 3.61 -9.45 23.62
N GLY A 393 2.98 -9.63 22.46
CA GLY A 393 1.56 -9.34 22.26
C GLY A 393 0.65 -10.09 23.22
N LYS A 394 0.86 -11.41 23.37
CA LYS A 394 0.11 -12.25 24.34
C LYS A 394 0.28 -11.73 25.78
N GLN A 395 1.53 -11.51 26.22
CA GLN A 395 1.82 -11.08 27.59
C GLN A 395 1.31 -9.66 27.89
N LEU A 396 1.41 -8.73 26.94
CA LEU A 396 0.88 -7.38 27.09
C LEU A 396 -0.65 -7.39 27.19
N ALA A 397 -1.35 -8.20 26.38
CA ALA A 397 -2.81 -8.34 26.47
C ALA A 397 -3.29 -8.91 27.82
N ASP A 398 -2.42 -9.65 28.54
CA ASP A 398 -2.68 -10.19 29.87
C ASP A 398 -2.22 -9.27 31.02
N ASP A 399 -1.54 -8.16 30.72
CA ASP A 399 -0.94 -7.27 31.69
C ASP A 399 -1.31 -5.80 31.40
N PRO A 400 -2.48 -5.33 31.85
CA PRO A 400 -2.97 -3.97 31.54
C PRO A 400 -2.01 -2.85 31.95
N ALA A 401 -1.22 -3.06 33.02
CA ALA A 401 -0.22 -2.10 33.46
C ALA A 401 0.96 -2.03 32.49
N ALA A 402 1.43 -3.18 31.97
CA ALA A 402 2.43 -3.20 30.91
C ALA A 402 1.87 -2.60 29.62
N TYR A 403 0.66 -2.98 29.22
CA TYR A 403 0.02 -2.47 28.01
C TYR A 403 -0.09 -0.93 28.02
N ALA A 404 -0.46 -0.33 29.15
CA ALA A 404 -0.53 1.13 29.28
C ALA A 404 0.84 1.83 29.13
N ILE A 405 1.95 1.16 29.48
CA ILE A 405 3.31 1.68 29.32
C ILE A 405 3.79 1.51 27.87
N PHE A 406 3.58 0.33 27.30
CA PHE A 406 4.10 -0.01 25.98
C PHE A 406 3.28 0.59 24.86
N CYS A 407 1.95 0.65 25.02
CA CYS A 407 0.99 0.98 23.98
C CYS A 407 0.15 2.23 24.33
N PRO A 408 0.75 3.37 24.76
CA PRO A 408 -0.01 4.59 25.01
C PRO A 408 -0.62 5.07 23.69
N GLY A 409 -1.92 5.36 23.70
CA GLY A 409 -2.63 5.84 22.51
C GLY A 409 -2.67 4.79 21.39
N ALA A 410 -3.22 3.60 21.66
CA ALA A 410 -3.31 2.41 20.79
C ALA A 410 -3.83 2.61 19.34
N ARG A 411 -4.10 3.85 18.90
CA ARG A 411 -4.42 4.23 17.53
C ARG A 411 -3.20 4.71 16.73
N ASP A 412 -2.13 5.13 17.39
CA ASP A 412 -0.91 5.60 16.72
C ASP A 412 0.01 4.39 16.46
N MET A 413 -0.04 3.88 15.23
CA MET A 413 0.67 2.66 14.84
C MET A 413 2.19 2.85 14.74
N ASP A 414 2.66 4.09 14.58
CA ASP A 414 4.08 4.44 14.47
C ASP A 414 4.47 5.49 15.50
N LEU A 415 4.98 5.03 16.64
CA LEU A 415 5.76 5.91 17.51
C LEU A 415 7.23 5.79 17.08
N PRO A 416 7.85 6.84 16.51
CA PRO A 416 9.20 6.77 15.93
C PRO A 416 10.29 6.48 16.98
N ASP A 417 9.99 6.75 18.26
CA ASP A 417 10.91 6.47 19.37
C ASP A 417 10.74 5.05 19.93
N ARG A 418 9.78 4.25 19.43
CA ARG A 418 9.52 2.88 19.88
C ARG A 418 10.26 1.88 18.99
N SER A 419 10.87 0.88 19.62
CA SER A 419 11.49 -0.25 18.92
C SER A 419 10.47 -1.03 18.07
N ASP A 420 10.89 -1.60 16.94
CA ASP A 420 10.02 -2.33 16.01
C ASP A 420 9.36 -3.54 16.68
N LEU A 421 10.10 -4.21 17.57
CA LEU A 421 9.60 -5.30 18.39
C LEU A 421 8.42 -4.86 19.28
N ALA A 422 8.55 -3.70 19.92
CA ALA A 422 7.50 -3.16 20.79
C ALA A 422 6.30 -2.64 19.99
N ASN A 423 6.51 -2.02 18.82
CA ASN A 423 5.42 -1.61 17.92
C ASN A 423 4.57 -2.82 17.49
N ARG A 424 5.20 -3.87 16.95
CA ARG A 424 4.49 -5.10 16.55
C ARG A 424 3.90 -5.87 17.73
N GLY A 425 4.57 -5.86 18.88
CA GLY A 425 4.02 -6.40 20.13
C GLY A 425 2.73 -5.70 20.56
N CYS A 426 2.67 -4.38 20.48
CA CYS A 426 1.46 -3.60 20.75
C CYS A 426 0.34 -3.88 19.76
N GLN A 427 0.65 -3.96 18.45
CA GLN A 427 -0.32 -4.34 17.43
C GLN A 427 -0.94 -5.72 17.72
N ASN A 428 -0.09 -6.73 18.00
CA ASN A 428 -0.55 -8.07 18.36
C ASN A 428 -1.41 -8.07 19.64
N ALA A 429 -1.00 -7.31 20.67
CA ALA A 429 -1.79 -7.18 21.90
C ALA A 429 -3.16 -6.53 21.63
N GLY A 430 -3.20 -5.49 20.79
CA GLY A 430 -4.42 -4.83 20.34
C GLY A 430 -5.36 -5.81 19.63
N PHE A 431 -4.86 -6.62 18.69
CA PHE A 431 -5.66 -7.68 18.04
C PHE A 431 -6.21 -8.68 19.05
N ILE A 432 -5.40 -9.15 20.00
CA ILE A 432 -5.85 -10.11 21.03
C ILE A 432 -6.94 -9.50 21.93
N LEU A 433 -6.80 -8.24 22.32
CA LEU A 433 -7.81 -7.54 23.12
C LEU A 433 -9.12 -7.35 22.35
N LYS A 434 -9.03 -6.97 21.07
CA LYS A 434 -10.18 -6.88 20.14
C LYS A 434 -10.87 -8.24 19.97
N ASP A 435 -10.11 -9.32 19.81
CA ASP A 435 -10.65 -10.68 19.70
C ASP A 435 -11.38 -11.13 20.98
N ARG A 436 -10.83 -10.78 22.16
CA ARG A 436 -11.47 -11.05 23.47
C ARG A 436 -12.77 -10.25 23.63
N GLU A 437 -12.77 -8.99 23.20
CA GLU A 437 -13.95 -8.14 23.23
C GLU A 437 -15.03 -8.63 22.27
N GLU A 438 -14.66 -9.00 21.04
CA GLU A 438 -15.59 -9.66 20.09
C GLU A 438 -16.18 -10.92 20.71
N ALA A 439 -15.34 -11.81 21.26
CA ALA A 439 -15.80 -13.06 21.86
C ALA A 439 -16.78 -12.79 23.02
N ALA A 440 -16.54 -11.75 23.83
CA ALA A 440 -17.44 -11.34 24.90
C ALA A 440 -18.78 -10.81 24.38
N LEU A 441 -18.78 -10.01 23.30
CA LEU A 441 -20.00 -9.53 22.65
C LEU A 441 -20.80 -10.69 22.02
N VAL A 442 -20.12 -11.58 21.31
CA VAL A 442 -20.73 -12.74 20.64
C VAL A 442 -21.31 -13.75 21.65
N ALA A 443 -20.78 -13.79 22.88
CA ALA A 443 -21.34 -14.60 23.96
C ALA A 443 -22.66 -14.06 24.53
N ASP A 444 -23.01 -12.79 24.25
CA ASP A 444 -24.27 -12.15 24.64
C ASP A 444 -25.04 -11.67 23.39
N PRO A 445 -25.68 -12.59 22.64
CA PRO A 445 -26.33 -12.27 21.38
C PRO A 445 -27.50 -11.29 21.52
N ASP A 446 -28.18 -11.26 22.67
CA ASP A 446 -29.30 -10.36 22.93
C ASP A 446 -28.82 -8.91 23.08
N ARG A 447 -27.70 -8.69 23.78
CA ARG A 447 -27.06 -7.37 23.86
C ARG A 447 -26.48 -6.95 22.52
N LEU A 448 -25.79 -7.86 21.84
CA LEU A 448 -25.19 -7.58 20.53
C LEU A 448 -26.24 -7.21 19.49
N ASP A 449 -27.42 -7.82 19.53
CA ASP A 449 -28.56 -7.49 18.67
C ASP A 449 -28.97 -6.02 18.71
N VAL A 450 -28.99 -5.43 19.91
CA VAL A 450 -29.34 -4.02 20.09
C VAL A 450 -28.34 -3.14 19.34
N TYR A 451 -27.05 -3.48 19.42
CA TYR A 451 -26.00 -2.75 18.69
C TYR A 451 -26.07 -2.98 17.17
N CYS A 452 -26.36 -4.20 16.70
CA CYS A 452 -26.38 -4.50 15.28
C CYS A 452 -27.63 -3.94 14.55
N GLN A 453 -28.70 -3.61 15.28
CA GLN A 453 -29.92 -3.01 14.72
C GLN A 453 -29.80 -1.51 14.45
N THR A 454 -28.83 -0.81 15.05
CA THR A 454 -28.53 0.58 14.72
C THR A 454 -27.75 0.64 13.40
N LYS A 455 -28.49 0.57 12.28
CA LYS A 455 -27.96 0.38 10.92
C LYS A 455 -27.24 1.58 10.30
N SER A 456 -27.19 2.76 10.94
CA SER A 456 -26.44 3.88 10.34
C SER A 456 -24.98 3.87 10.80
N PRO A 457 -24.00 4.00 9.89
CA PRO A 457 -22.60 4.22 10.24
C PRO A 457 -22.45 5.38 11.23
N GLU A 458 -23.25 6.43 11.08
CA GLU A 458 -23.34 7.61 11.95
C GLU A 458 -23.81 7.29 13.37
N GLY A 459 -24.68 6.28 13.53
CA GLY A 459 -25.17 5.80 14.82
C GLY A 459 -24.15 4.92 15.54
N LEU A 460 -23.31 4.20 14.79
CA LEU A 460 -22.24 3.35 15.33
C LEU A 460 -21.04 4.18 15.80
N THR A 461 -20.69 5.27 15.11
CA THR A 461 -19.61 6.19 15.54
C THR A 461 -19.96 7.03 16.77
N ALA A 462 -21.25 7.17 17.09
CA ALA A 462 -21.75 7.95 18.23
C ALA A 462 -22.03 7.10 19.49
N SER A 463 -21.67 5.81 19.47
CA SER A 463 -21.88 4.88 20.59
C SER A 463 -21.18 5.36 21.87
N ARG A 464 -21.94 5.36 22.97
CA ARG A 464 -21.58 5.88 24.30
C ARG A 464 -20.71 4.92 25.14
N ASP A 465 -20.35 3.75 24.62
CA ASP A 465 -19.93 2.60 25.42
C ASP A 465 -18.44 2.18 25.26
N ASP A 466 -17.56 3.03 24.75
CA ASP A 466 -16.12 2.75 24.57
C ASP A 466 -15.77 1.52 23.69
N ILE A 467 -16.74 0.91 23.00
CA ILE A 467 -16.54 -0.26 22.12
C ILE A 467 -15.86 0.19 20.81
N ASP A 468 -14.82 -0.52 20.42
CA ASP A 468 -14.14 -0.30 19.13
C ASP A 468 -15.07 -0.65 17.95
N TYR A 469 -15.16 0.25 16.97
CA TYR A 469 -16.06 0.10 15.81
C TYR A 469 -15.76 -1.17 15.00
N GLU A 470 -14.48 -1.50 14.82
CA GLU A 470 -14.06 -2.69 14.07
C GLU A 470 -14.49 -3.97 14.81
N VAL A 471 -14.35 -3.99 16.13
CA VAL A 471 -14.80 -5.09 16.99
C VAL A 471 -16.30 -5.28 16.88
N LEU A 472 -17.08 -4.20 16.94
CA LEU A 472 -18.52 -4.27 16.83
C LEU A 472 -18.96 -4.79 15.45
N LEU A 473 -18.32 -4.31 14.38
CA LEU A 473 -18.59 -4.77 13.02
C LEU A 473 -18.32 -6.28 12.86
N ARG A 474 -17.17 -6.75 13.36
CA ARG A 474 -16.82 -8.17 13.37
C ARG A 474 -17.81 -8.99 14.19
N ALA A 475 -18.12 -8.56 15.41
CA ALA A 475 -19.07 -9.25 16.29
C ALA A 475 -20.46 -9.37 15.64
N CYS A 476 -20.99 -8.29 15.06
CA CYS A 476 -22.27 -8.30 14.35
C CYS A 476 -22.25 -9.25 13.15
N SER A 477 -21.17 -9.25 12.38
CA SER A 477 -20.99 -10.18 11.26
C SER A 477 -20.97 -11.63 11.76
N THR A 478 -20.22 -11.92 12.82
CA THR A 478 -20.16 -13.26 13.45
C THR A 478 -21.55 -13.70 13.96
N LEU A 479 -22.33 -12.81 14.58
CA LEU A 479 -23.70 -13.10 15.01
C LEU A 479 -24.62 -13.39 13.82
N GLU A 480 -24.51 -12.61 12.76
CA GLU A 480 -25.26 -12.81 11.51
C GLU A 480 -24.92 -14.18 10.91
N PHE A 481 -23.64 -14.51 10.72
CA PHE A 481 -23.21 -15.83 10.22
C PHE A 481 -23.76 -16.97 11.08
N LYS A 482 -23.69 -16.88 12.41
CA LYS A 482 -24.28 -17.90 13.30
C LYS A 482 -25.79 -18.06 13.12
N ARG A 483 -26.51 -16.99 12.84
CA ARG A 483 -27.95 -17.03 12.54
C ARG A 483 -28.24 -17.66 11.19
N LYS A 484 -27.45 -17.31 10.18
CA LYS A 484 -27.54 -17.92 8.85
C LYS A 484 -27.31 -19.43 8.95
N ASP A 485 -26.26 -19.85 9.65
CA ASP A 485 -25.97 -21.27 9.92
C ASP A 485 -27.13 -21.96 10.65
N ALA A 486 -27.65 -21.36 11.72
CA ALA A 486 -28.76 -21.93 12.48
C ALA A 486 -30.07 -22.02 11.66
N ASP A 487 -30.32 -21.05 10.79
CA ASP A 487 -31.46 -21.04 9.88
C ASP A 487 -31.32 -22.11 8.79
N ILE A 488 -30.13 -22.25 8.21
CA ILE A 488 -29.77 -23.32 7.29
C ILE A 488 -29.97 -24.68 7.98
N ASP A 489 -29.47 -24.87 9.20
CA ASP A 489 -29.65 -26.10 9.97
C ASP A 489 -31.12 -26.42 10.24
N ARG A 490 -31.91 -25.39 10.56
CA ARG A 490 -33.35 -25.53 10.74
C ARG A 490 -34.05 -25.97 9.46
N LEU A 491 -33.67 -25.40 8.32
CA LEU A 491 -34.18 -25.78 6.99
C LEU A 491 -33.75 -27.19 6.59
N VAL A 492 -32.54 -27.62 6.97
CA VAL A 492 -32.05 -29.00 6.76
C VAL A 492 -32.87 -29.99 7.58
N ALA A 493 -33.15 -29.66 8.85
CA ALA A 493 -33.83 -30.53 9.80
C ALA A 493 -35.35 -30.65 9.58
N ASP A 494 -36.00 -29.62 9.02
CA ASP A 494 -37.45 -29.59 8.78
C ASP A 494 -37.78 -29.56 7.26
N PRO A 495 -38.07 -30.73 6.65
CA PRO A 495 -38.46 -30.82 5.25
C PRO A 495 -39.66 -29.95 4.87
N ALA A 496 -40.66 -29.84 5.73
CA ALA A 496 -41.88 -29.10 5.44
C ALA A 496 -41.61 -27.59 5.44
N LEU A 497 -40.79 -27.11 6.37
CA LEU A 497 -40.33 -25.73 6.41
C LEU A 497 -39.48 -25.38 5.19
N PHE A 498 -38.56 -26.28 4.80
CA PHE A 498 -37.78 -26.12 3.58
C PHE A 498 -38.66 -26.04 2.35
N ASP A 499 -39.58 -26.99 2.13
CA ASP A 499 -40.43 -27.01 0.95
C ASP A 499 -41.29 -25.75 0.87
N LYS A 500 -41.80 -25.28 2.03
CA LYS A 500 -42.57 -24.04 2.15
C LYS A 500 -41.77 -22.78 1.80
N ARG A 501 -40.55 -22.63 2.33
CA ARG A 501 -39.73 -21.41 2.18
C ARG A 501 -38.91 -21.41 0.89
N CYS A 502 -38.34 -22.56 0.54
CA CYS A 502 -37.38 -22.72 -0.54
C CYS A 502 -37.99 -23.29 -1.81
N GLY A 503 -39.16 -23.93 -1.77
CA GLY A 503 -39.81 -24.53 -2.94
C GLY A 503 -40.18 -23.53 -4.05
N LYS A 504 -40.20 -22.22 -3.74
CA LYS A 504 -40.41 -21.13 -4.71
C LYS A 504 -39.14 -20.80 -5.53
N PHE A 505 -37.97 -21.21 -5.06
CA PHE A 505 -36.70 -21.01 -5.75
C PHE A 505 -36.38 -22.27 -6.55
N GLY A 506 -36.37 -22.16 -7.88
CA GLY A 506 -36.01 -23.29 -8.75
C GLY A 506 -34.61 -23.82 -8.41
N LYS A 507 -34.37 -25.12 -8.62
CA LYS A 507 -33.08 -25.76 -8.33
C LYS A 507 -31.91 -25.23 -9.15
N THR A 508 -32.21 -24.60 -10.29
CA THR A 508 -31.26 -24.00 -11.22
C THR A 508 -31.95 -22.81 -11.90
N ASN A 509 -31.18 -21.86 -12.44
CA ASN A 509 -31.75 -20.96 -13.43
C ASN A 509 -32.10 -21.72 -14.73
N SER A 510 -32.69 -21.02 -15.70
CA SER A 510 -33.04 -21.56 -17.02
C SER A 510 -31.85 -22.12 -17.81
N SER A 511 -30.62 -21.83 -17.40
CA SER A 511 -29.37 -22.32 -18.02
C SER A 511 -28.76 -23.52 -17.30
N GLY A 512 -29.38 -24.02 -16.23
CA GLY A 512 -28.83 -25.14 -15.44
C GLY A 512 -27.70 -24.74 -14.48
N ASN A 513 -27.36 -23.44 -14.41
CA ASN A 513 -26.29 -22.92 -13.56
C ASN A 513 -26.84 -22.46 -12.21
N GLU A 514 -26.01 -22.56 -11.17
CA GLU A 514 -26.22 -21.83 -9.92
C GLU A 514 -26.12 -20.32 -10.21
N VAL A 515 -27.09 -19.53 -9.73
CA VAL A 515 -27.11 -18.07 -9.92
C VAL A 515 -26.18 -17.44 -8.89
N TYR A 516 -25.28 -16.55 -9.33
CA TYR A 516 -24.33 -15.86 -8.45
C TYR A 516 -24.88 -14.54 -7.86
N ASP A 517 -25.95 -13.96 -8.42
CA ASP A 517 -26.73 -12.86 -7.84
C ASP A 517 -28.00 -13.40 -7.16
N VAL A 518 -27.84 -13.93 -5.95
CA VAL A 518 -28.96 -14.45 -5.15
C VAL A 518 -29.33 -13.47 -4.05
N THR A 519 -30.63 -13.28 -3.82
CA THR A 519 -31.08 -12.61 -2.59
C THR A 519 -30.62 -13.42 -1.37
N GLU A 520 -30.48 -12.78 -0.20
CA GLU A 520 -30.09 -13.48 1.05
C GLU A 520 -30.98 -14.72 1.32
N GLU A 521 -32.29 -14.62 1.06
CA GLU A 521 -33.22 -15.74 1.21
C GLU A 521 -32.92 -16.90 0.23
N GLN A 522 -32.51 -16.59 -1.00
CA GLN A 522 -32.11 -17.59 -1.99
C GLN A 522 -30.80 -18.29 -1.60
N ASP A 523 -29.85 -17.53 -1.04
CA ASP A 523 -28.58 -18.07 -0.57
C ASP A 523 -28.78 -19.09 0.58
N HIS A 524 -29.60 -18.74 1.58
CA HIS A 524 -29.94 -19.67 2.67
C HIS A 524 -30.58 -20.96 2.16
N CYS A 525 -31.51 -20.83 1.20
CA CYS A 525 -32.18 -21.98 0.60
C CYS A 525 -31.25 -22.85 -0.23
N ARG A 526 -30.28 -22.26 -0.95
CA ARG A 526 -29.23 -22.98 -1.68
C ARG A 526 -28.36 -23.78 -0.72
N TRP A 527 -27.82 -23.15 0.32
CA TRP A 527 -26.98 -23.85 1.30
C TRP A 527 -27.74 -24.92 2.07
N ALA A 528 -29.00 -24.66 2.45
CA ALA A 528 -29.85 -25.68 3.07
C ALA A 528 -30.12 -26.85 2.13
N TRP A 529 -30.37 -26.61 0.84
CA TRP A 529 -30.57 -27.67 -0.14
C TRP A 529 -29.31 -28.55 -0.26
N ARG A 530 -28.16 -27.91 -0.43
CA ARG A 530 -26.86 -28.57 -0.55
C ARG A 530 -26.53 -29.41 0.68
N LYS A 531 -26.63 -28.82 1.88
CA LYS A 531 -26.39 -29.52 3.15
C LYS A 531 -27.35 -30.70 3.34
N ARG A 532 -28.59 -30.65 2.83
CA ARG A 532 -29.51 -31.81 2.79
C ARG A 532 -29.04 -32.89 1.82
N GLU A 533 -28.52 -32.53 0.65
CA GLU A 533 -27.93 -33.49 -0.29
C GLU A 533 -26.71 -34.17 0.34
N ASP A 534 -25.84 -33.42 1.00
CA ASP A 534 -24.64 -33.93 1.66
C ASP A 534 -24.99 -34.87 2.81
N VAL A 535 -25.95 -34.48 3.68
CA VAL A 535 -26.44 -35.36 4.76
C VAL A 535 -27.00 -36.66 4.20
N ARG A 536 -27.74 -36.63 3.08
CA ARG A 536 -28.25 -37.85 2.42
C ARG A 536 -27.13 -38.67 1.79
N ALA A 537 -26.17 -38.02 1.13
CA ALA A 537 -25.04 -38.68 0.48
C ALA A 537 -24.15 -39.38 1.51
N ILE A 538 -23.84 -38.70 2.62
CA ILE A 538 -23.09 -39.24 3.76
C ILE A 538 -23.86 -40.41 4.37
N ALA A 539 -25.14 -40.25 4.72
CA ALA A 539 -25.93 -41.34 5.29
C ALA A 539 -26.01 -42.56 4.35
N ALA A 540 -26.16 -42.35 3.04
CA ALA A 540 -26.16 -43.43 2.05
C ALA A 540 -24.78 -44.09 1.88
N ALA A 541 -23.68 -43.35 2.08
CA ALA A 541 -22.32 -43.87 2.08
C ALA A 541 -22.03 -44.66 3.37
N GLU A 542 -22.40 -44.14 4.53
CA GLU A 542 -22.27 -44.79 5.83
C GLU A 542 -23.09 -46.09 5.90
N ALA A 543 -24.29 -46.12 5.32
CA ALA A 543 -25.08 -47.34 5.18
C ALA A 543 -24.40 -48.43 4.31
N ARG A 544 -23.43 -48.03 3.47
CA ARG A 544 -22.56 -48.92 2.69
C ARG A 544 -21.23 -49.23 3.40
N GLY A 545 -21.06 -48.79 4.65
CA GLY A 545 -19.85 -48.99 5.44
C GLY A 545 -18.71 -48.03 5.11
N LEU A 546 -18.97 -46.94 4.39
CA LEU A 546 -17.98 -45.90 4.06
C LEU A 546 -17.89 -44.83 5.16
N ARG A 547 -16.77 -44.11 5.20
CA ARG A 547 -16.55 -42.89 6.02
C ARG A 547 -16.35 -41.70 5.11
N CYS A 548 -16.92 -40.55 5.46
CA CYS A 548 -16.84 -39.34 4.64
C CYS A 548 -16.08 -38.23 5.36
N PHE A 549 -15.26 -37.48 4.62
CA PHE A 549 -14.76 -36.21 5.12
C PHE A 549 -15.90 -35.20 5.17
N LYS A 550 -15.93 -34.43 6.24
CA LYS A 550 -16.77 -33.23 6.33
C LYS A 550 -15.88 -32.07 5.92
N ASP A 551 -15.77 -31.86 4.62
CA ASP A 551 -15.29 -30.59 4.11
C ASP A 551 -16.26 -29.49 4.62
N GLY A 552 -15.78 -28.26 4.83
CA GLY A 552 -16.54 -27.22 5.55
C GLY A 552 -17.96 -27.03 5.00
N PRO A 553 -18.92 -26.48 5.77
CA PRO A 553 -20.33 -26.36 5.37
C PRO A 553 -20.57 -25.54 4.09
N TYR A 554 -19.52 -24.89 3.58
CA TYR A 554 -19.52 -24.02 2.41
C TYR A 554 -18.67 -24.56 1.24
N ASP A 555 -18.18 -25.80 1.30
CA ASP A 555 -17.38 -26.37 0.23
C ASP A 555 -18.27 -26.69 -1.00
N PRO A 556 -17.93 -26.18 -2.21
CA PRO A 556 -18.66 -26.42 -3.45
C PRO A 556 -18.57 -27.86 -3.98
N GLU A 557 -17.78 -28.73 -3.37
CA GLU A 557 -17.67 -30.15 -3.74
C GLU A 557 -18.60 -31.06 -2.92
N ARG A 558 -18.85 -32.27 -3.43
CA ARG A 558 -19.64 -33.29 -2.71
C ARG A 558 -18.75 -33.98 -1.66
N PRO A 559 -19.31 -34.48 -0.55
CA PRO A 559 -18.55 -35.20 0.47
C PRO A 559 -17.74 -36.35 -0.14
N ARG A 560 -16.43 -36.34 0.09
CA ARG A 560 -15.54 -37.43 -0.34
C ARG A 560 -15.66 -38.58 0.65
N CYS A 561 -16.20 -39.71 0.18
CA CYS A 561 -16.47 -40.89 1.00
C CYS A 561 -15.62 -42.09 0.56
N PHE A 562 -14.99 -42.74 1.54
CA PHE A 562 -13.97 -43.76 1.37
C PHE A 562 -14.32 -45.01 2.18
N THR A 563 -13.80 -46.19 1.81
CA THR A 563 -13.81 -47.32 2.75
C THR A 563 -13.02 -46.96 4.02
N PRO A 564 -13.23 -47.61 5.17
CA PRO A 564 -12.48 -47.26 6.39
C PRO A 564 -10.97 -47.28 6.20
N ALA A 565 -10.44 -48.23 5.42
CA ALA A 565 -9.01 -48.30 5.12
C ALA A 565 -8.52 -47.15 4.23
N GLU A 566 -9.29 -46.79 3.19
CA GLU A 566 -8.98 -45.63 2.33
C GLU A 566 -9.13 -44.30 3.09
N TYR A 567 -10.11 -44.19 4.00
CA TYR A 567 -10.29 -43.02 4.84
C TYR A 567 -9.10 -42.81 5.78
N ASP A 568 -8.66 -43.88 6.44
CA ASP A 568 -7.49 -43.83 7.33
C ASP A 568 -6.20 -43.54 6.53
N ALA A 569 -6.11 -44.01 5.27
CA ALA A 569 -5.01 -43.71 4.37
C ALA A 569 -5.01 -42.23 3.92
N GLU A 570 -6.15 -41.70 3.49
CA GLU A 570 -6.31 -40.28 3.11
C GLU A 570 -6.04 -39.37 4.30
N LEU A 571 -6.51 -39.72 5.51
CA LEU A 571 -6.22 -38.96 6.73
C LEU A 571 -4.73 -38.97 7.07
N ALA A 572 -4.06 -40.10 6.90
CA ALA A 572 -2.62 -40.21 7.08
C ALA A 572 -1.85 -39.44 6.00
N GLU A 573 -2.32 -39.43 4.75
CA GLU A 573 -1.75 -38.65 3.65
C GLU A 573 -1.89 -37.14 3.89
N GLN A 574 -3.08 -36.67 4.29
CA GLN A 574 -3.30 -35.26 4.66
C GLN A 574 -2.44 -34.87 5.87
N ALA A 575 -2.37 -35.70 6.91
CA ALA A 575 -1.52 -35.44 8.06
C ALA A 575 -0.04 -35.40 7.67
N ALA A 576 0.43 -36.32 6.83
CA ALA A 576 1.79 -36.34 6.32
C ALA A 576 2.10 -35.14 5.43
N PHE A 577 1.14 -34.69 4.61
CA PHE A 577 1.25 -33.49 3.81
C PHE A 577 1.42 -32.24 4.69
N TYR A 578 0.53 -32.03 5.67
CA TYR A 578 0.63 -30.89 6.58
C TYR A 578 1.90 -30.94 7.45
N GLU A 579 2.31 -32.12 7.94
CA GLU A 579 3.55 -32.27 8.69
C GLU A 579 4.77 -31.97 7.81
N ALA A 580 4.77 -32.42 6.55
CA ALA A 580 5.83 -32.12 5.59
C ALA A 580 5.87 -30.62 5.22
N GLU A 581 4.73 -29.96 5.06
CA GLU A 581 4.68 -28.51 4.84
C GLU A 581 5.14 -27.73 6.07
N GLU A 582 4.68 -28.12 7.27
CA GLU A 582 5.13 -27.49 8.52
C GLU A 582 6.64 -27.69 8.77
N GLU A 583 7.22 -28.81 8.34
CA GLU A 583 8.67 -29.01 8.40
C GLU A 583 9.40 -28.20 7.31
N ARG A 584 8.91 -28.22 6.06
CA ARG A 584 9.49 -27.49 4.92
C ARG A 584 9.49 -25.98 5.15
N ASP A 585 8.40 -25.45 5.69
CA ASP A 585 8.20 -24.02 5.93
C ASP A 585 8.73 -23.63 7.32
N GLY A 586 9.15 -24.62 8.12
CA GLY A 586 9.70 -24.42 9.44
C GLY A 586 8.67 -23.94 10.47
N MET A 587 7.37 -24.09 10.20
CA MET A 587 6.28 -23.65 11.08
C MET A 587 6.26 -24.39 12.42
N SER A 588 6.78 -25.62 12.46
CA SER A 588 6.87 -26.41 13.71
C SER A 588 7.65 -25.69 14.84
N LYS A 589 8.61 -24.82 14.51
CA LYS A 589 9.36 -24.01 15.48
C LYS A 589 8.53 -22.91 16.15
N PHE A 590 7.36 -22.58 15.60
CA PHE A 590 6.44 -21.58 16.18
C PHE A 590 5.31 -22.24 16.99
N ARG A 591 5.24 -23.57 17.06
CA ARG A 591 4.25 -24.25 17.90
C ARG A 591 4.45 -23.89 19.37
N ASP A 592 3.34 -23.73 20.08
CA ASP A 592 3.37 -23.49 21.52
C ASP A 592 4.15 -24.60 22.23
N GLY A 593 5.06 -24.20 23.12
CA GLY A 593 5.94 -25.12 23.85
C GLY A 593 7.23 -25.51 23.12
N SER A 594 7.43 -25.12 21.86
CA SER A 594 8.73 -25.25 21.19
C SER A 594 9.84 -24.44 21.89
N SER A 595 11.11 -24.85 21.72
CA SER A 595 12.24 -24.15 22.34
C SER A 595 12.35 -22.68 21.91
N LEU A 596 12.05 -22.36 20.64
CA LEU A 596 12.01 -20.99 20.13
C LEU A 596 10.95 -20.15 20.86
N VAL A 597 9.71 -20.65 20.95
CA VAL A 597 8.61 -19.94 21.61
C VAL A 597 8.89 -19.75 23.10
N GLN A 598 9.51 -20.73 23.76
CA GLN A 598 9.94 -20.58 25.16
C GLN A 598 10.99 -19.47 25.32
N ALA A 599 12.00 -19.44 24.46
CA ALA A 599 13.02 -18.38 24.47
C ALA A 599 12.41 -17.00 24.17
N ALA A 600 11.49 -16.92 23.22
CA ALA A 600 10.74 -15.72 22.90
C ALA A 600 9.91 -15.21 24.09
N HIS A 601 9.23 -16.10 24.84
CA HIS A 601 8.51 -15.72 26.05
C HIS A 601 9.42 -15.17 27.16
N VAL A 602 10.61 -15.76 27.33
CA VAL A 602 11.61 -15.26 28.29
C VAL A 602 12.09 -13.87 27.89
N ARG A 603 12.38 -13.66 26.59
CA ARG A 603 12.80 -12.36 26.06
C ARG A 603 11.69 -11.31 26.19
N ALA A 604 10.46 -11.64 25.83
CA ALA A 604 9.30 -10.76 25.98
C ALA A 604 9.08 -10.35 27.45
N ALA A 605 9.17 -11.31 28.38
CA ALA A 605 9.04 -11.02 29.81
C ALA A 605 10.15 -10.09 30.32
N ALA A 606 11.38 -10.27 29.84
CA ALA A 606 12.50 -9.38 30.16
C ALA A 606 12.28 -7.96 29.64
N ILE A 607 11.76 -7.82 28.40
CA ILE A 607 11.39 -6.53 27.81
C ILE A 607 10.30 -5.85 28.66
N ILE A 608 9.22 -6.55 28.99
CA ILE A 608 8.14 -6.01 29.83
C ILE A 608 8.66 -5.59 31.20
N ALA A 609 9.47 -6.43 31.84
CA ALA A 609 10.05 -6.13 33.15
C ALA A 609 10.92 -4.87 33.10
N GLU A 610 11.69 -4.69 32.03
CA GLU A 610 12.47 -3.46 31.85
C GLU A 610 11.56 -2.24 31.66
N GLY A 611 10.56 -2.34 30.79
CA GLY A 611 9.67 -1.21 30.54
C GLY A 611 8.88 -0.79 31.79
N LYS A 612 8.51 -1.76 32.64
CA LYS A 612 7.93 -1.47 33.97
C LYS A 612 8.91 -0.79 34.92
N ARG A 613 10.18 -1.19 34.89
CA ARG A 613 11.23 -0.63 35.75
C ARG A 613 11.58 0.80 35.36
N SER A 614 11.68 1.08 34.06
CA SER A 614 12.00 2.40 33.53
C SER A 614 10.79 3.34 33.46
N GLY A 615 9.57 2.77 33.40
CA GLY A 615 8.34 3.52 33.12
C GLY A 615 8.21 3.94 31.66
N ALA A 616 9.01 3.36 30.75
CA ALA A 616 9.06 3.68 29.33
C ALA A 616 9.26 2.40 28.50
N TYR A 617 8.78 2.37 27.26
CA TYR A 617 9.08 1.27 26.33
C TYR A 617 10.55 1.34 25.86
N PRO A 618 11.12 0.23 25.34
CA PRO A 618 12.47 0.23 24.79
C PRO A 618 12.55 1.15 23.57
N GLY A 619 13.57 2.01 23.52
CA GLY A 619 13.90 2.79 22.33
C GLY A 619 14.53 1.92 21.23
N PRO A 620 14.77 2.46 20.03
CA PRO A 620 15.32 1.70 18.89
C PRO A 620 16.72 1.13 19.16
N GLU A 621 17.46 1.75 20.08
CA GLU A 621 18.79 1.29 20.50
C GLU A 621 18.78 0.01 21.36
N ALA A 622 17.60 -0.48 21.76
CA ALA A 622 17.45 -1.64 22.63
C ALA A 622 17.17 -2.97 21.88
N ASP A 623 16.93 -2.91 20.57
CA ASP A 623 16.78 -4.07 19.68
C ASP A 623 18.15 -4.61 19.22
#